data_AF-A0A7V9PMV2-F1
#
_entry.id   AF-A0A7V9PMV2-F1
#
_cell.length_a   1.000
_cell.length_b   1.000
_cell.length_c   1.000
_cell.angle_alpha   90.00
_cell.angle_beta   90.00
_cell.angle_gamma   90.00
#
_symmetry.space_group_name_H-M   'P 1'
#
loop_
_entity.id
_entity.type
_entity.pdbx_description
1 polymer ?
#
loop_
_entity_poly.entity_id
_entity_poly.type
_entity_poly.pdbx_seq_one_letter_code
_entity_poly.pdbx_strand_id
1 'polypeptide(L)' 'MKYVDEYRSPRDAERLAEQIARLVEPGRHYKFMEVCGGHTHTIYKHGIEDLLPPEIELVHGPGCP' A
#
# COMPACT_ATOMS: atom_id res chain seq x y z
N MET A 1 18.49 -12.46 -6.36
CA MET A 1 18.07 -12.24 -4.96
C MET A 1 16.81 -13.08 -4.73
N LYS A 2 16.77 -13.91 -3.69
CA LYS A 2 15.67 -14.85 -3.46
C LYS A 2 14.35 -14.07 -3.29
N TYR A 3 13.28 -14.53 -3.94
CA TYR A 3 11.90 -13.99 -3.89
C TYR A 3 11.62 -12.63 -4.56
N VAL A 4 12.58 -12.04 -5.28
CA VAL A 4 12.33 -10.76 -5.97
C VAL A 4 11.23 -10.90 -7.03
N ASP A 5 11.31 -11.95 -7.85
CA ASP A 5 10.36 -12.14 -8.95
C ASP A 5 8.95 -12.53 -8.45
N GLU A 6 8.88 -13.18 -7.28
CA GLU A 6 7.62 -13.59 -6.65
C GLU A 6 6.88 -12.40 -6.02
N TYR A 7 7.59 -11.52 -5.31
CA TYR A 7 6.97 -10.39 -4.60
C TYR A 7 6.97 -9.07 -5.39
N ARG A 8 7.62 -9.00 -6.56
CA ARG A 8 7.61 -7.82 -7.44
C ARG A 8 6.85 -8.08 -8.74
N SER A 9 5.71 -8.74 -8.63
CA SER A 9 4.79 -9.00 -9.72
C SER A 9 3.74 -7.89 -9.83
N PRO A 10 3.64 -7.17 -10.97
CA PRO A 10 2.61 -6.14 -11.15
C PRO A 10 1.20 -6.74 -11.17
N ARG A 11 1.06 -7.96 -11.70
CA ARG A 11 -0.22 -8.68 -11.75
C ARG A 11 -0.74 -9.00 -10.35
N ASP A 12 0.16 -9.36 -9.43
CA ASP A 12 -0.23 -9.63 -8.05
C ASP A 12 -0.58 -8.35 -7.30
N ALA A 13 0.11 -7.25 -7.57
CA ALA A 13 -0.23 -5.94 -7.02
C ALA A 13 -1.63 -5.46 -7.45
N GLU A 14 -1.95 -5.54 -8.75
CA GLU A 14 -3.28 -5.21 -9.29
C GLU A 14 -4.36 -6.07 -8.66
N ARG A 15 -4.15 -7.39 -8.59
CA ARG A 15 -5.10 -8.33 -7.97
C ARG A 15 -5.33 -8.02 -6.49
N LEU A 16 -4.29 -7.67 -5.75
CA LEU A 16 -4.41 -7.30 -4.34
C LEU A 16 -5.17 -5.97 -4.18
N ALA A 17 -4.91 -4.97 -5.02
CA ALA A 17 -5.63 -3.71 -5.00
C ALA A 17 -7.14 -3.91 -5.24
N GLU A 18 -7.51 -4.74 -6.22
CA GLU A 18 -8.91 -5.10 -6.45
C GLU A 18 -9.55 -5.81 -5.25
N GLN A 19 -8.82 -6.71 -4.59
CA GLN A 19 -9.31 -7.39 -3.39
C GLN A 19 -9.52 -6.42 -2.23
N ILE A 20 -8.57 -5.49 -2.01
CA ILE A 20 -8.70 -4.43 -1.02
C ILE A 20 -9.94 -3.59 -1.31
N ALA A 21 -10.15 -3.17 -2.56
CA ALA A 21 -11.32 -2.38 -2.95
C ALA A 21 -12.66 -3.08 -2.65
N ARG A 22 -12.73 -4.42 -2.80
CA ARG A 22 -13.93 -5.19 -2.47
C ARG A 22 -14.20 -5.33 -0.97
N LEU A 23 -13.18 -5.15 -0.14
CA LEU A 23 -13.29 -5.24 1.33
C LEU A 23 -13.64 -3.90 1.98
N VAL A 24 -13.48 -2.79 1.26
CA VAL A 24 -13.81 -1.45 1.77
C VAL A 24 -15.31 -1.33 1.96
N GLU A 25 -15.70 -1.07 3.20
CA GLU A 25 -17.09 -0.77 3.57
C GLU A 25 -17.50 0.65 3.14
N PRO A 26 -18.64 0.83 2.44
CA PRO A 26 -19.12 2.15 2.05
C PRO A 26 -19.30 3.10 3.24
N GLY A 27 -18.74 4.31 3.13
CA GLY A 27 -18.85 5.35 4.16
C GLY A 27 -17.89 5.19 5.35
N ARG A 28 -17.03 4.16 5.36
CA ARG A 28 -15.96 4.01 6.35
C ARG A 28 -14.64 4.50 5.78
N HIS A 29 -13.94 5.34 6.54
CA HIS A 29 -12.60 5.81 6.21
C HIS A 29 -11.55 5.08 7.04
N TYR A 30 -10.51 4.57 6.39
CA TYR A 30 -9.44 3.79 6.99
C TYR A 30 -8.14 4.61 7.00
N LYS A 31 -7.44 4.60 8.13
CA LYS A 31 -6.12 5.23 8.25
C LYS A 31 -5.10 4.19 8.68
N PHE A 32 -4.06 4.00 7.88
CA PHE A 32 -2.96 3.08 8.18
C PHE A 32 -1.66 3.86 8.33
N MET A 33 -1.05 3.79 9.52
CA MET A 33 0.22 4.45 9.75
C MET A 33 1.38 3.48 9.59
N GLU A 34 2.35 3.84 8.76
CA GLU A 34 3.65 3.18 8.70
C GLU A 34 4.69 3.92 9.55
N VAL A 35 5.70 3.20 10.05
CA VAL A 35 6.77 3.73 10.91
C VAL A 35 8.15 3.22 10.47
N CYS A 36 8.35 3.10 9.16
CA CYS A 36 9.61 2.65 8.58
C CYS A 36 9.89 3.43 7.29
N GLY A 37 10.98 4.21 7.27
CA GLY A 37 11.36 4.98 6.08
C GLY A 37 11.50 4.15 4.80
N GLY A 38 11.80 2.85 4.91
CA GLY A 38 11.80 1.92 3.79
C GLY A 38 10.41 1.68 3.18
N HIS A 39 9.36 1.66 4.00
CA HIS A 39 7.97 1.60 3.53
C HIS A 39 7.56 2.91 2.88
N THR A 40 7.84 4.06 3.53
CA THR A 40 7.60 5.39 2.94
C THR A 40 8.19 5.47 1.53
N HIS A 41 9.47 5.10 1.38
CA HIS A 41 10.15 5.13 0.10
C HIS A 41 9.52 4.16 -0.92
N THR A 42 9.12 2.96 -0.50
CA THR A 42 8.49 1.96 -1.39
C THR A 42 7.11 2.43 -1.85
N ILE A 43 6.29 3.00 -0.96
CA ILE A 43 4.96 3.54 -1.25
C ILE A 43 5.07 4.62 -2.31
N TYR A 44 5.93 5.62 -2.12
CA TYR A 44 6.10 6.70 -3.08
C TYR A 44 6.71 6.23 -4.40
N LYS A 45 7.76 5.39 -4.35
CA LYS A 45 8.44 4.91 -5.55
C LYS A 45 7.51 4.15 -6.49
N HIS A 46 6.55 3.42 -5.94
CA HIS A 46 5.65 2.56 -6.69
C HIS A 46 4.22 3.10 -6.81
N GLY A 47 3.94 4.31 -6.30
CA GLY A 47 2.61 4.92 -6.37
C GLY A 47 1.54 4.06 -5.69
N ILE A 48 1.86 3.41 -4.56
CA ILE A 48 0.92 2.49 -3.90
C ILE A 48 -0.37 3.21 -3.48
N GLU A 49 -0.27 4.48 -3.06
CA GLU A 49 -1.45 5.29 -2.71
C GLU A 49 -2.43 5.43 -3.88
N ASP A 50 -1.93 5.55 -5.11
CA ASP A 50 -2.77 5.71 -6.31
C ASP A 50 -3.52 4.42 -6.69
N LEU A 51 -3.07 3.26 -6.18
CA LEU A 51 -3.72 1.97 -6.40
C LEU A 51 -4.83 1.69 -5.38
N LEU A 52 -4.89 2.45 -4.28
CA LEU A 52 -5.84 2.23 -3.21
C LEU A 52 -7.15 3.03 -3.43
N PRO A 53 -8.30 2.50 -2.95
CA PRO A 53 -9.52 3.27 -2.88
C PRO A 53 -9.35 4.58 -2.08
N PRO A 54 -10.07 5.66 -2.43
CA PRO A 54 -9.96 6.95 -1.75
C PRO A 54 -10.39 6.92 -0.28
N GLU A 55 -11.08 5.88 0.16
CA GLU A 55 -11.42 5.63 1.56
C GLU A 55 -10.23 5.20 2.42
N ILE A 56 -9.09 4.85 1.80
CA ILE A 56 -7.88 4.42 2.49
C ILE A 56 -6.83 5.53 2.42
N GLU A 57 -6.47 6.06 3.59
CA GLU A 57 -5.39 7.02 3.77
C GLU A 57 -4.18 6.32 4.38
N LEU A 58 -3.02 6.46 3.73
CA LEU A 58 -1.74 6.07 4.30
C LEU A 58 -1.14 7.25 5.06
N VAL A 59 -0.73 7.00 6.30
CA VAL A 59 -0.12 8.01 7.17
C VAL A 59 1.35 7.66 7.37
N HIS A 60 2.22 8.61 7.06
CA HIS A 60 3.67 8.44 7.22
C HIS A 60 4.09 8.89 8.62
N GLY A 61 4.37 7.92 9.50
CA GLY A 61 4.83 8.16 10.86
C GLY A 61 6.33 8.47 10.93
N PRO A 62 6.86 8.68 12.15
CA PRO A 62 8.28 8.92 12.37
C PRO A 62 9.09 7.62 12.18
N GLY A 63 9.35 7.27 10.92
CA GLY A 63 9.99 6.01 10.53
C GLY A 63 11.50 6.04 10.35
N CYS A 64 12.15 7.16 10.69
CA CYS A 64 13.60 7.31 10.65
C CYS A 64 14.15 7.49 12.09
N PRO A 65 15.06 6.60 12.55
CA PRO A 65 15.72 6.73 13.84
C PRO A 65 16.69 7.92 13.91
#